data_AF-A0A2E9GR53-F1
#
_entry.id   AF-A0A2E9GR53-F1
#
_cell.length_a   1.000
_cell.length_b   1.000
_cell.length_c   1.000
_cell.angle_alpha   90.00
_cell.angle_beta   90.00
_cell.angle_gamma   90.00
#
_symmetry.space_group_name_H-M   'P 1'
#
loop_
_entity.id
_entity.type
_entity.pdbx_description
1 polymer ?
#
loop_
_entity_poly.entity_id
_entity_poly.type
_entity_poly.pdbx_seq_one_letter_code
_entity_poly.pdbx_strand_id
1 'polypeptide(L)'
;MLREPSDAAGEAGAPEAESIRDKIIEELQTVYDPEIPVDIYALGLIYDVSVDTEGKAAIRMTLTTPMCPAAEMLPPEVETKARAVPGVTRVELDLVWDPPWSPAMMSEAAKLDLGMV
;
A
#
# COMPACT_ATOMS: atom_id res chain seq x y z
N MET A 1 -6.31 15.37 -41.31
CA MET A 1 -5.00 15.41 -40.62
C MET A 1 -5.21 14.69 -39.29
N LEU A 2 -4.39 13.67 -39.03
CA LEU A 2 -4.49 12.72 -37.92
C LEU A 2 -4.41 13.38 -36.53
N ARG A 3 -4.89 12.62 -35.51
CA ARG A 3 -4.60 12.67 -34.05
C ARG A 3 -5.34 13.80 -33.30
N GLU A 4 -6.06 13.56 -32.20
CA GLU A 4 -5.92 12.58 -31.09
C GLU A 4 -7.29 12.28 -30.44
N PRO A 5 -7.66 11.02 -30.17
CA PRO A 5 -8.53 10.70 -29.05
C PRO A 5 -7.63 10.33 -27.87
N SER A 6 -7.40 11.29 -26.97
CA SER A 6 -6.68 11.06 -25.72
C SER A 6 -7.50 11.63 -24.57
N ASP A 7 -8.69 11.06 -24.37
CA ASP A 7 -9.26 10.98 -23.03
C ASP A 7 -9.32 9.51 -22.69
N ALA A 8 -8.29 9.11 -21.94
CA ALA A 8 -8.07 7.77 -21.44
C ALA A 8 -9.07 7.49 -20.31
N ALA A 9 -9.77 6.37 -20.45
CA ALA A 9 -10.23 5.45 -19.41
C ALA A 9 -10.65 5.99 -18.04
N GLY A 10 -11.90 5.69 -17.66
CA GLY A 10 -12.15 5.12 -16.32
C GLY A 10 -13.28 5.70 -15.48
N GLU A 11 -14.49 5.89 -16.00
CA GLU A 11 -15.67 6.25 -15.19
C GLU A 11 -16.79 5.21 -15.34
N ALA A 12 -16.56 3.97 -14.86
CA ALA A 12 -17.64 2.97 -14.76
C ALA A 12 -17.43 1.83 -13.73
N GLY A 13 -16.24 1.70 -13.11
CA GLY A 13 -15.97 0.65 -12.09
C GLY A 13 -15.50 1.16 -10.72
N ALA A 14 -15.62 2.47 -10.48
CA ALA A 14 -15.08 3.15 -9.29
C ALA A 14 -15.56 2.60 -7.92
N PRO A 15 -16.85 2.28 -7.67
CA PRO A 15 -17.28 1.95 -6.31
C PRO A 15 -16.82 0.56 -5.84
N GLU A 16 -16.68 -0.41 -6.74
CA GLU A 16 -16.19 -1.74 -6.36
C GLU A 16 -14.67 -1.74 -6.15
N ALA A 17 -13.92 -1.05 -7.02
CA ALA A 17 -12.48 -0.91 -6.88
C ALA A 17 -12.10 -0.14 -5.60
N GLU A 18 -12.83 0.93 -5.28
CA GLU A 18 -12.65 1.69 -4.04
C GLU A 18 -12.98 0.84 -2.81
N SER A 19 -14.06 0.05 -2.84
CA SER A 19 -14.38 -0.90 -1.76
C SER A 19 -13.31 -1.98 -1.58
N ILE A 20 -12.72 -2.48 -2.66
CA ILE A 20 -11.62 -3.46 -2.59
C ILE A 20 -10.37 -2.79 -2.01
N ARG A 21 -10.05 -1.57 -2.45
CA ARG A 21 -8.93 -0.78 -1.94
C ARG A 21 -9.05 -0.58 -0.43
N ASP A 22 -10.22 -0.19 0.06
CA ASP A 22 -10.44 0.03 1.50
C ASP A 22 -10.23 -1.26 2.30
N LYS A 23 -10.73 -2.39 1.81
CA LYS A 23 -10.49 -3.70 2.45
C LYS A 23 -9.01 -4.11 2.43
N ILE A 24 -8.29 -3.81 1.36
CA ILE A 24 -6.84 -4.02 1.31
C ILE A 24 -6.19 -3.18 2.40
N ILE A 25 -6.51 -1.89 2.50
CA ILE A 25 -5.96 -1.01 3.53
C ILE A 25 -6.24 -1.55 4.94
N GLU A 26 -7.46 -2.00 5.22
CA GLU A 26 -7.82 -2.64 6.48
C GLU A 26 -6.95 -3.88 6.77
N GLU A 27 -6.73 -4.75 5.79
CA GLU A 27 -5.84 -5.90 5.94
C GLU A 27 -4.38 -5.49 6.16
N LEU A 28 -3.90 -4.43 5.50
CA LEU A 28 -2.53 -3.90 5.68
C LEU A 28 -2.34 -3.29 7.08
N GLN A 29 -3.38 -2.71 7.67
CA GLN A 29 -3.35 -2.24 9.07
C GLN A 29 -3.23 -3.39 10.07
N THR A 30 -3.48 -4.64 9.67
CA THR A 30 -3.24 -5.83 10.50
C THR A 30 -1.78 -6.32 10.46
N VAL A 31 -0.96 -5.78 9.55
CA VAL A 31 0.45 -6.12 9.40
C VAL A 31 1.28 -5.13 10.20
N TYR A 32 2.01 -5.64 11.17
CA TYR A 32 2.86 -4.85 12.07
C TYR A 32 4.32 -5.11 11.75
N ASP A 33 5.15 -4.08 11.87
CA ASP A 33 6.58 -4.22 11.72
C ASP A 33 7.17 -4.99 12.95
N PRO A 34 8.01 -6.02 12.76
CA PRO A 34 8.57 -6.78 13.87
C PRO A 34 9.59 -6.00 14.71
N GLU A 35 10.18 -4.94 14.14
CA GLU A 35 11.13 -4.05 14.82
C GLU A 35 10.41 -2.87 15.51
N ILE A 36 9.30 -2.39 14.93
CA ILE A 36 8.48 -1.29 15.48
C ILE A 36 7.03 -1.78 15.62
N PRO A 37 6.46 -1.87 16.84
CA PRO A 37 5.13 -2.45 17.09
C PRO A 37 3.98 -1.52 16.66
N VAL A 38 4.03 -1.03 15.42
CA VAL A 38 3.08 -0.15 14.76
C VAL A 38 2.78 -0.75 13.38
N ASP A 39 1.57 -0.53 12.89
CA ASP A 39 1.18 -1.04 11.58
C ASP A 39 1.92 -0.34 10.44
N ILE A 40 2.18 -1.09 9.37
CA ILE A 40 2.95 -0.60 8.21
C ILE A 40 2.25 0.58 7.51
N TYR A 41 0.93 0.69 7.64
CA TYR A 41 0.15 1.76 7.04
C TYR A 41 0.29 3.06 7.86
N ALA A 42 0.16 3.01 9.18
CA ALA A 42 0.34 4.15 10.07
C ALA A 42 1.81 4.58 10.20
N LEU A 43 2.75 3.65 10.02
CA LEU A 43 4.17 3.96 9.85
C LEU A 43 4.44 4.77 8.58
N GLY A 44 3.53 4.75 7.61
CA GLY A 44 3.71 5.43 6.33
C GLY A 44 4.66 4.68 5.39
N LEU A 45 4.75 3.34 5.52
CA LEU A 45 5.50 2.51 4.59
C LEU A 45 4.73 2.28 3.28
N ILE A 46 3.41 2.41 3.31
CA ILE A 46 2.56 2.33 2.13
C ILE A 46 2.42 3.73 1.52
N TYR A 47 2.94 3.92 0.31
CA TYR A 47 2.87 5.19 -0.41
C TYR A 47 1.63 5.32 -1.25
N ASP A 48 1.20 4.22 -1.87
CA ASP A 48 0.06 4.22 -2.75
C ASP A 48 -0.60 2.84 -2.81
N VAL A 49 -1.92 2.83 -2.89
CA VAL A 49 -2.74 1.64 -3.11
C VAL A 49 -3.78 2.01 -4.15
N SER A 50 -3.66 1.42 -5.33
CA SER A 50 -4.62 1.58 -6.42
C SER A 50 -5.21 0.24 -6.81
N VAL A 51 -6.50 0.21 -7.09
CA VAL A 51 -7.20 -0.99 -7.57
C VAL A 51 -7.90 -0.65 -8.87
N ASP A 52 -7.67 -1.47 -9.89
CA ASP A 52 -8.35 -1.33 -11.18
C ASP A 52 -9.73 -1.99 -11.18
N THR A 53 -10.54 -1.67 -12.19
CA THR A 53 -11.87 -2.27 -12.40
C THR A 53 -11.84 -3.78 -12.64
N GLU A 54 -10.67 -4.34 -12.96
CA GLU A 54 -10.46 -5.79 -13.11
C GLU A 54 -10.06 -6.48 -11.79
N GLY A 55 -10.00 -5.76 -10.67
CA GLY A 55 -9.56 -6.28 -9.39
C GLY A 55 -8.05 -6.44 -9.26
N LYS A 56 -7.26 -5.76 -10.11
CA LYS A 56 -5.80 -5.72 -10.00
C LYS A 56 -5.42 -4.67 -8.97
N ALA A 57 -4.79 -5.09 -7.89
CA ALA A 57 -4.28 -4.20 -6.85
C ALA A 57 -2.80 -3.90 -7.12
N ALA A 58 -2.46 -2.63 -7.29
CA ALA A 58 -1.08 -2.17 -7.30
C ALA A 58 -0.77 -1.45 -6.00
N ILE A 59 0.24 -1.92 -5.29
CA ILE A 59 0.66 -1.42 -3.99
C ILE A 59 2.09 -0.93 -4.13
N ARG A 60 2.30 0.37 -3.92
CA ARG A 60 3.64 0.96 -3.80
C ARG A 60 3.97 1.10 -2.34
N MET A 61 5.05 0.45 -1.93
CA MET A 61 5.54 0.53 -0.56
C MET A 61 7.04 0.77 -0.52
N THR A 62 7.50 1.22 0.63
CA THR A 62 8.90 1.37 0.97
C THR A 62 9.20 0.61 2.26
N LEU A 63 10.46 0.59 2.66
CA LEU A 63 10.90 -0.02 3.91
C LEU A 63 11.76 0.98 4.67
N THR A 64 11.80 0.83 5.99
CA THR A 64 12.61 1.67 6.87
C THR A 64 14.10 1.61 6.51
N THR A 65 14.60 0.42 6.11
CA THR A 65 15.97 0.24 5.61
C THR A 65 16.09 -0.92 4.60
N PRO A 66 17.02 -0.83 3.62
CA PRO A 66 17.21 -1.86 2.58
C PRO A 66 17.87 -3.16 3.05
N MET A 67 18.40 -3.17 4.28
CA MET A 67 19.10 -4.33 4.86
C MET A 67 18.32 -4.95 6.03
N CYS A 68 17.07 -4.53 6.28
CA CYS A 68 16.27 -5.10 7.35
C CYS A 68 15.78 -6.51 6.93
N PRO A 69 15.84 -7.54 7.80
CA PRO A 69 15.22 -8.83 7.52
C PRO A 69 13.71 -8.73 7.27
N ALA A 70 13.05 -7.67 7.78
CA ALA A 70 11.66 -7.37 7.47
C ALA A 70 11.42 -7.11 5.97
N ALA A 71 12.44 -6.71 5.20
CA ALA A 71 12.35 -6.53 3.76
C ALA A 71 12.04 -7.82 2.99
N GLU A 72 12.40 -8.97 3.55
CA GLU A 72 12.12 -10.27 2.94
C GLU A 72 10.77 -10.84 3.37
N MET A 73 10.19 -10.34 4.48
CA MET A 73 8.95 -10.86 5.06
C MET A 73 7.74 -9.96 4.80
N LEU A 74 7.89 -8.64 4.92
CA LEU A 74 6.80 -7.68 4.78
C LEU A 74 6.21 -7.67 3.36
N PRO A 75 6.99 -7.56 2.27
CA PRO A 75 6.42 -7.55 0.92
C PRO A 75 5.57 -8.80 0.60
N PRO A 76 6.04 -10.05 0.80
CA PRO A 76 5.20 -11.21 0.52
C PRO A 76 4.00 -11.33 1.47
N GLU A 77 4.11 -10.83 2.71
CA GLU A 77 2.98 -10.77 3.64
C GLU A 77 1.91 -9.78 3.19
N VAL A 78 2.30 -8.56 2.79
CA VAL A 78 1.45 -7.53 2.19
C VAL A 78 0.76 -8.07 0.94
N GLU A 79 1.51 -8.71 0.05
CA GLU A 79 0.95 -9.32 -1.17
C GLU A 79 -0.08 -10.40 -0.83
N THR A 80 0.24 -11.28 0.12
CA THR A 80 -0.66 -12.36 0.55
C THR A 80 -1.94 -11.81 1.16
N LYS A 81 -1.83 -10.79 2.01
CA LYS A 81 -2.96 -10.11 2.66
C LYS A 81 -3.85 -9.40 1.65
N ALA A 82 -3.26 -8.60 0.77
CA ALA A 82 -4.00 -7.95 -0.31
C ALA A 82 -4.69 -8.97 -1.22
N ARG A 83 -4.03 -10.09 -1.53
CA ARG A 83 -4.60 -11.16 -2.36
C ARG A 83 -5.70 -11.94 -1.67
N ALA A 84 -5.73 -11.98 -0.34
CA ALA A 84 -6.80 -12.62 0.42
C ALA A 84 -8.12 -11.83 0.36
N VAL A 85 -8.07 -10.55 -0.05
CA VAL A 85 -9.26 -9.71 -0.16
C VAL A 85 -10.19 -10.21 -1.28
N PRO A 86 -11.48 -10.46 -1.00
CA PRO A 86 -12.44 -10.87 -2.01
C PRO A 86 -12.60 -9.80 -3.10
N GLY A 87 -12.35 -10.19 -4.36
CA GLY A 87 -12.40 -9.29 -5.52
C GLY A 87 -11.03 -8.98 -6.11
N VAL A 88 -9.95 -9.31 -5.40
CA VAL A 88 -8.59 -9.15 -5.94
C VAL A 88 -8.25 -10.31 -6.88
N THR A 89 -7.93 -9.97 -8.13
CA THR A 89 -7.53 -10.93 -9.16
C THR A 89 -6.01 -11.07 -9.26
N ARG A 90 -5.29 -9.97 -9.01
CA ARG A 90 -3.82 -9.90 -9.04
C ARG A 90 -3.34 -8.84 -8.09
N VAL A 91 -2.19 -9.06 -7.46
CA VAL A 91 -1.49 -8.06 -6.66
C VAL A 91 -0.14 -7.80 -7.33
N GLU A 92 0.18 -6.52 -7.52
CA GLU A 92 1.49 -6.07 -7.96
C GLU A 92 2.07 -5.18 -6.88
N LEU A 93 3.14 -5.66 -6.26
CA LEU A 93 3.84 -4.94 -5.22
C LEU A 93 5.10 -4.32 -5.82
N ASP A 94 5.19 -3.00 -5.73
CA ASP A 94 6.34 -2.24 -6.20
C ASP A 94 7.06 -1.63 -4.99
N LEU A 95 8.28 -2.13 -4.77
CA LEU A 95 9.12 -1.72 -3.65
C LEU A 95 10.01 -0.57 -4.09
N VAL A 96 9.69 0.63 -3.61
CA VAL A 96 10.41 1.85 -3.93
C VAL A 96 11.29 2.30 -2.77
N TRP A 97 12.48 2.80 -3.12
CA TRP A 97 13.45 3.35 -2.16
C TRP A 97 13.57 4.87 -2.25
N ASP A 98 12.95 5.46 -3.28
CA ASP A 98 12.93 6.90 -3.52
C ASP A 98 11.46 7.37 -3.63
N PRO A 99 11.02 8.33 -2.80
CA PRO A 99 11.79 8.95 -1.71
C PRO A 99 12.07 7.97 -0.54
N PRO A 100 13.19 8.14 0.19
CA PRO A 100 13.47 7.31 1.35
C PRO A 100 12.44 7.58 2.45
N TRP A 101 12.04 6.51 3.14
CA TRP A 101 11.14 6.64 4.28
C TRP A 101 11.75 7.52 5.37
N SER A 102 10.92 8.31 6.04
CA SER A 102 11.33 9.07 7.22
C SER A 102 10.24 9.02 8.30
N PRO A 103 10.60 9.10 9.59
CA PRO A 103 9.61 9.14 10.69
C PRO A 103 8.60 10.29 10.60
N ALA A 104 8.91 11.34 9.82
CA ALA A 104 7.97 12.41 9.53
C ALA A 104 6.76 11.95 8.71
N MET A 105 6.88 10.85 7.96
CA MET A 105 5.80 10.23 7.17
C MET A 105 4.83 9.40 8.02
N MET A 106 5.16 9.14 9.28
CA MET A 106 4.24 8.49 10.20
C MET A 106 2.97 9.33 10.41
N SER A 107 1.83 8.65 10.56
CA SER A 107 0.60 9.30 10.98
C SER A 107 0.74 9.93 12.36
N GLU A 108 -0.07 10.95 12.67
CA GLU A 108 -0.07 11.58 14.00
C GLU A 108 -0.40 10.58 15.12
N ALA A 109 -1.21 9.56 14.83
CA ALA A 109 -1.50 8.46 15.75
C ALA A 109 -0.23 7.63 16.06
N ALA A 110 0.51 7.24 15.02
CA ALA A 110 1.77 6.50 15.19
C ALA A 110 2.84 7.30 15.94
N LYS A 111 2.93 8.62 15.71
CA LYS A 111 3.85 9.49 16.46
C LYS A 111 3.49 9.57 17.95
N LEU A 112 2.19 9.58 18.27
CA LEU A 112 1.70 9.59 19.65
C LEU A 112 2.01 8.27 20.36
N ASP A 113 1.77 7.14 19.70
CA ASP A 113 2.06 5.81 20.27
C ASP A 113 3.56 5.58 20.51
N LEU A 114 4.42 6.20 19.69
CA LEU A 114 5.87 6.18 19.86
C LEU A 114 6.40 7.28 20.81
N GLY A 115 5.52 8.11 21.39
CA GLY A 115 5.89 9.16 22.34
C GLY A 115 6.74 10.29 21.74
N MET A 116 6.59 10.56 20.43
CA MET A 116 7.33 11.61 19.72
C MET A 116 6.68 13.00 19.82
N VAL A 117 5.49 13.11 20.42
CA VAL A 117 4.72 14.33 20.67
C VAL A 117 4.23 14.42 22.10
#